data_AF-A0A6B3CMW9-F1
#
_entry.id   AF-A0A6B3CMW9-F1
#
_cell.length_a   1.000
_cell.length_b   1.000
_cell.length_c   1.000
_cell.angle_alpha   90.00
_cell.angle_beta   90.00
_cell.angle_gamma   90.00
#
_symmetry.space_group_name_H-M   'P 1'
#
loop_
_entity.id
_entity.type
_entity.pdbx_description
1 polymer ?
#
loop_
_entity_poly.entity_id
_entity_poly.type
_entity_poly.pdbx_seq_one_letter_code
_entity_poly.pdbx_strand_id
1 'polypeptide(L)'
;QDLAELGLSEPDYEVLSTLSERADGTGTLREQAAKMEWSRSRLSRHATRMEARGLIRREPDPADGRGCFLVLTERGLDTLR
;
A
#
# COMPACT_ATOMS: atom_id res chain seq x y z
N GLN A 1 1.95 -14.41 13.45
CA GLN A 1 1.86 -15.31 12.28
C GLN A 1 3.11 -15.16 11.45
N ASP A 2 3.53 -16.21 10.75
CA ASP A 2 4.62 -16.12 9.78
C ASP A 2 4.11 -15.41 8.52
N LEU A 3 4.76 -14.31 8.10
CA LEU A 3 4.38 -13.57 6.90
C LEU A 3 4.44 -14.46 5.65
N ALA A 4 5.37 -15.44 5.65
CA ALA A 4 5.52 -16.37 4.55
C ALA A 4 4.28 -17.27 4.35
N GLU A 5 3.60 -17.68 5.43
CA GLU A 5 2.36 -18.48 5.36
C GLU A 5 1.20 -17.68 4.74
N LEU A 6 1.20 -16.36 4.93
CA LEU A 6 0.23 -15.43 4.33
C LEU A 6 0.66 -14.99 2.91
N GLY A 7 1.80 -15.50 2.43
CA GLY A 7 2.42 -15.10 1.17
C GLY A 7 2.91 -13.65 1.17
N LEU A 8 3.02 -12.98 2.32
CA LEU A 8 3.50 -11.61 2.45
C LEU A 8 5.02 -11.59 2.60
N SER A 9 5.65 -10.62 1.95
CA SER A 9 7.00 -10.20 2.31
C SER A 9 6.96 -9.10 3.37
N GLU A 10 8.05 -8.88 4.11
CA GLU A 10 8.17 -7.75 5.05
C GLU A 10 7.79 -6.40 4.41
N PRO A 11 8.25 -6.05 3.18
CA PRO A 11 7.80 -4.85 2.47
C PRO A 11 6.28 -4.80 2.21
N ASP A 12 5.65 -5.93 1.88
CA ASP A 12 4.20 -5.95 1.64
C ASP A 12 3.47 -5.63 2.95
N TYR A 13 3.88 -6.26 4.06
CA TYR A 13 3.32 -6.02 5.38
C TYR A 13 3.49 -4.55 5.81
N GLU A 14 4.67 -3.97 5.60
CA GLU A 14 4.95 -2.57 5.94
C GLU A 14 3.97 -1.62 5.21
N VAL A 15 3.73 -1.83 3.91
CA VAL A 15 2.74 -1.02 3.15
C VAL A 15 1.33 -1.20 3.70
N LEU A 16 0.90 -2.43 3.93
CA LEU A 16 -0.46 -2.73 4.41
C LEU A 16 -0.70 -2.17 5.81
N SER A 17 0.26 -2.37 6.73
CA SER A 17 0.22 -1.87 8.10
C SER A 17 0.19 -0.34 8.14
N THR A 18 1.02 0.32 7.33
CA THR A 18 1.05 1.80 7.33
C THR A 18 -0.20 2.43 6.71
N LEU A 19 -0.86 1.75 5.75
CA LEU A 19 -2.15 2.14 5.21
C LEU A 19 -3.30 1.88 6.20
N SER A 20 -3.31 0.74 6.90
CA SER A 20 -4.39 0.37 7.83
C SER A 20 -4.48 1.28 9.06
N GLU A 21 -3.38 1.95 9.43
CA GLU A 21 -3.36 2.99 10.46
C GLU A 21 -4.13 4.27 10.07
N ARG A 22 -4.50 4.43 8.80
CA ARG A 22 -5.25 5.60 8.31
C ARG A 22 -6.74 5.30 8.38
N ALA A 23 -7.54 6.29 8.78
CA ALA A 23 -8.98 6.12 9.05
C ALA A 23 -9.77 5.56 7.85
N ASP A 24 -9.33 5.83 6.64
CA ASP A 24 -9.91 5.41 5.36
C ASP A 24 -9.08 4.35 4.63
N GLY A 25 -8.03 3.81 5.26
CA GLY A 25 -7.10 2.86 4.63
C GLY A 25 -6.40 3.42 3.39
N THR A 26 -6.33 4.75 3.24
CA THR A 26 -5.93 5.40 1.99
C THR A 26 -4.84 6.44 2.24
N GLY A 27 -3.90 6.58 1.30
CA GLY A 27 -2.94 7.68 1.32
C GLY A 27 -2.24 7.89 -0.01
N THR A 28 -1.74 9.10 -0.24
CA THR A 28 -0.99 9.39 -1.47
C THR A 28 0.32 8.61 -1.50
N LEU A 29 0.82 8.31 -2.70
CA LEU A 29 2.15 7.70 -2.86
C LEU A 29 3.26 8.50 -2.14
N ARG A 30 3.13 9.83 -2.08
CA ARG A 30 4.11 10.71 -1.43
C ARG A 30 4.11 10.52 0.08
N GLU A 31 2.95 10.56 0.72
CA GLU A 31 2.84 10.42 2.17
C GLU A 31 3.23 9.02 2.63
N GLN A 32 2.79 8.00 1.89
CA GLN A 32 3.14 6.61 2.19
C GLN A 32 4.65 6.39 2.09
N ALA A 33 5.28 6.87 1.01
CA ALA A 33 6.73 6.75 0.85
C ALA A 33 7.49 7.50 1.96
N ALA A 34 7.01 8.68 2.37
CA ALA A 34 7.62 9.44 3.46
C ALA A 34 7.51 8.72 4.81
N LYS A 35 6.35 8.14 5.12
CA LYS A 35 6.11 7.40 6.37
C LYS A 35 6.98 6.15 6.49
N MET A 36 7.22 5.47 5.38
CA MET A 36 8.05 4.26 5.30
C MET A 36 9.54 4.56 5.11
N GLU A 37 9.94 5.83 5.02
CA GLU A 37 11.32 6.24 4.66
C GLU A 37 11.80 5.65 3.31
N TRP A 38 10.87 5.45 2.38
CA TRP A 38 11.13 4.97 1.03
C TRP A 38 11.16 6.09 0.01
N SER A 39 11.87 5.87 -1.09
CA SER A 39 11.70 6.72 -2.27
C SER A 39 10.35 6.47 -2.94
N ARG A 40 9.74 7.51 -3.50
CA ARG A 40 8.49 7.40 -4.29
C ARG A 40 8.59 6.35 -5.40
N SER A 41 9.75 6.28 -6.07
CA SER A 41 10.00 5.31 -7.15
C SER A 41 10.07 3.87 -6.63
N ARG A 42 10.65 3.64 -5.44
CA ARG A 42 10.64 2.33 -4.78
C ARG A 42 9.22 1.90 -4.46
N LEU A 43 8.46 2.77 -3.77
CA LEU A 43 7.09 2.46 -3.40
C LEU A 43 6.21 2.23 -4.64
N SER A 44 6.33 3.06 -5.68
CA SER A 44 5.53 2.89 -6.91
C SER A 44 5.75 1.52 -7.56
N ARG A 45 7.01 1.08 -7.70
CA ARG A 45 7.29 -0.27 -8.26
C ARG A 45 6.77 -1.39 -7.36
N HIS A 46 6.84 -1.22 -6.05
CA HIS A 46 6.36 -2.22 -5.12
C HIS A 46 4.82 -2.30 -5.12
N ALA A 47 4.16 -1.15 -5.06
CA ALA A 47 2.72 -1.02 -5.14
C ALA A 47 2.14 -1.64 -6.43
N THR A 48 2.85 -1.58 -7.57
CA THR A 48 2.41 -2.24 -8.81
C THR A 48 2.29 -3.75 -8.63
N ARG A 49 3.22 -4.37 -7.89
CA ARG A 49 3.18 -5.82 -7.61
C ARG A 49 2.07 -6.17 -6.61
N MET A 50 1.90 -5.34 -5.58
CA MET A 50 0.83 -5.53 -4.59
C MET A 50 -0.56 -5.38 -5.22
N GLU A 51 -0.73 -4.41 -6.11
CA GLU A 51 -1.95 -4.19 -6.88
C GLU A 51 -2.26 -5.39 -7.80
N ALA A 52 -1.26 -5.92 -8.50
CA ALA A 52 -1.43 -7.15 -9.30
C ALA A 52 -1.85 -8.37 -8.46
N ARG A 53 -1.55 -8.36 -7.15
CA ARG A 53 -1.96 -9.39 -6.18
C ARG A 53 -3.28 -9.07 -5.47
N GLY A 54 -3.90 -7.93 -5.78
CA GLY A 54 -5.16 -7.48 -5.19
C GLY A 54 -5.08 -7.04 -3.72
N LEU A 55 -3.88 -6.75 -3.20
CA LEU A 55 -3.68 -6.31 -1.81
C LEU A 55 -3.96 -4.82 -1.61
N ILE A 56 -3.80 -4.03 -2.67
CA ILE A 56 -4.10 -2.61 -2.72
C ILE A 56 -4.75 -2.28 -4.09
N ARG A 57 -5.34 -1.10 -4.22
CA ARG A 57 -5.72 -0.51 -5.52
C ARG A 57 -5.18 0.91 -5.65
N ARG A 58 -4.97 1.38 -6.87
CA ARG A 58 -4.67 2.78 -7.15
C ARG A 58 -5.91 3.54 -7.59
N GLU A 59 -6.10 4.72 -7.02
CA GLU A 59 -7.11 5.66 -7.48
C GLU A 59 -6.45 6.96 -7.94
N PRO A 60 -6.93 7.58 -9.03
CA PRO A 60 -6.43 8.88 -9.45
C PRO A 60 -6.71 9.93 -8.38
N ASP A 61 -5.74 10.82 -8.15
CA ASP A 61 -5.97 11.97 -7.28
C ASP A 61 -6.76 13.04 -8.05
N PRO A 62 -8.00 13.39 -7.63
CA PRO A 62 -8.81 14.37 -8.34
C PRO A 62 -8.28 15.80 -8.19
N ALA A 63 -7.39 16.06 -7.23
CA ALA A 63 -6.76 17.37 -7.01
C ALA A 63 -5.39 17.50 -7.69
N ASP A 64 -4.68 16.38 -7.89
CA ASP A 64 -3.40 16.32 -8.60
C ASP A 64 -3.44 15.23 -9.67
N GLY A 65 -3.65 15.63 -10.93
CA GLY A 65 -3.69 14.69 -12.07
C GLY A 65 -2.40 13.90 -12.34
N ARG A 66 -1.32 14.15 -11.59
CA ARG A 66 -0.08 13.36 -11.63
C ARG A 66 0.08 12.41 -10.43
N GLY A 67 -0.79 12.55 -9.42
CA GLY A 67 -0.82 11.76 -8.21
C GLY A 67 -1.74 10.54 -8.30
N CYS A 68 -1.53 9.58 -7.41
CA CYS A 68 -2.50 8.53 -7.14
C CYS A 68 -2.55 8.26 -5.64
N PHE A 69 -3.73 7.86 -5.19
CA PHE A 69 -3.95 7.25 -3.88
C PHE A 69 -3.64 5.77 -3.94
N LEU A 70 -2.96 5.27 -2.92
CA LEU A 70 -2.94 3.85 -2.59
C LEU A 70 -4.08 3.60 -1.61
N VAL A 71 -4.95 2.67 -1.96
CA VAL A 71 -6.12 2.30 -1.16
C VAL A 71 -5.96 0.84 -0.75
N LEU A 72 -6.06 0.58 0.55
CA LEU A 72 -6.08 -0.77 1.11
C LEU A 72 -7.35 -1.50 0.66
N THR A 73 -7.21 -2.71 0.11
CA THR A 73 -8.36 -3.55 -0.24
C THR A 73 -8.80 -4.39 0.96
N GLU A 74 -10.02 -4.94 0.90
CA GLU A 74 -10.50 -5.92 1.88
C GLU A 74 -9.56 -7.12 1.98
N ARG A 75 -9.09 -7.64 0.84
CA ARG A 75 -8.09 -8.73 0.79
C ARG A 75 -6.79 -8.34 1.50
N GLY A 76 -6.28 -7.13 1.27
CA GLY A 76 -5.08 -6.63 1.94
C GLY A 76 -5.28 -6.52 3.45
N LEU A 77 -6.44 -6.04 3.88
CA LEU A 77 -6.79 -5.96 5.30
C LEU A 77 -6.92 -7.36 5.94
N ASP A 78 -7.53 -8.32 5.25
CA ASP A 78 -7.66 -9.70 5.74
C ASP A 78 -6.29 -10.36 5.94
N THR A 79 -5.30 -10.03 5.11
CA THR A 79 -3.94 -10.55 5.28
C THR A 79 -3.18 -9.97 6.48
N LEU A 80 -3.71 -8.94 7.16
CA LEU A 80 -3.15 -8.39 8.39
C LEU A 80 -3.71 -9.04 9.67
N ARG A 81 -4.73 -9.90 9.55
CA ARG A 81 -5.42 -10.55 10.69
C ARG A 81 -4.80 -11.90 11.05
#